data_AF-A0A9Q3HTL9-F1
#
_entry.id   AF-A0A9Q3HTL9-F1
#
_cell.length_a   1.000
_cell.length_b   1.000
_cell.length_c   1.000
_cell.angle_alpha   90.00
_cell.angle_beta   90.00
_cell.angle_gamma   90.00
#
_symmetry.space_group_name_H-M   'P 1'
#
loop_
_entity.id
_entity.type
_entity.pdbx_description
1 polymer ?
#
loop_
_entity_poly.entity_id
_entity_poly.type
_entity_poly.pdbx_seq_one_letter_code
_entity_poly.pdbx_strand_id
1 'polypeptide(L)'
;MLYEADITQKRIQAYEKIKYSLINAPFLFIPDWKLPFKLYIDEFGKGLGAALHQAQTVNEELYEDPVCLISRQIKPTEARYGTSQMKLL
;
A
#
# COMPACT_ATOMS: atom_id res chain seq x y z
N MET A 1 28.18 -5.52 24.36
CA MET A 1 26.83 -5.39 24.94
C MET A 1 25.86 -5.41 23.78
N LEU A 2 25.36 -6.60 23.42
CA LEU A 2 24.42 -6.74 22.30
C LEU A 2 23.10 -6.11 22.75
N TYR A 3 22.63 -5.13 21.98
CA TYR A 3 21.37 -4.44 22.21
C TYR A 3 20.25 -5.48 22.06
N GLU A 4 19.73 -6.02 23.17
CA GLU A 4 18.48 -6.77 23.12
C GLU A 4 17.40 -5.78 22.68
N ALA A 5 16.86 -5.98 21.48
CA ALA A 5 15.77 -5.17 20.99
C ALA A 5 14.62 -5.25 22.00
N ASP A 6 14.07 -4.10 22.40
CA ASP A 6 12.90 -4.05 23.28
C ASP A 6 11.66 -4.64 22.55
N ILE A 7 11.42 -5.94 22.72
CA ILE A 7 10.32 -6.68 22.08
C ILE A 7 9.04 -6.41 22.87
N THR A 8 8.37 -5.31 22.54
CA THR A 8 7.03 -5.00 23.09
C THR A 8 5.94 -5.83 22.41
N GLN A 9 4.83 -6.08 23.11
CA GLN A 9 3.67 -6.80 22.55
C GLN A 9 3.16 -6.18 21.23
N LYS A 10 3.18 -4.84 21.14
CA LYS A 10 2.79 -4.11 19.93
C LYS A 10 3.70 -4.43 18.74
N ARG A 11 5.02 -4.58 18.97
CA ARG A 11 5.98 -4.94 17.92
C ARG A 11 5.77 -6.38 17.45
N ILE A 12 5.49 -7.31 18.36
CA ILE A 12 5.17 -8.70 18.02
C ILE A 12 3.90 -8.75 17.15
N GLN A 13 2.84 -8.06 17.55
CA GLN A 13 1.59 -8.01 16.78
C GLN A 13 1.79 -7.39 15.39
N ALA A 14 2.56 -6.31 15.28
CA ALA A 14 2.88 -5.71 13.99
C ALA A 14 3.68 -6.66 13.10
N TYR A 15 4.66 -7.37 13.67
CA TYR A 15 5.47 -8.34 12.95
C TYR A 15 4.63 -9.51 12.42
N GLU A 16 3.77 -10.10 13.25
CA GLU A 16 2.89 -11.19 12.83
C GLU A 16 1.88 -10.72 11.76
N LYS A 17 1.37 -9.49 11.87
CA LYS A 17 0.51 -8.91 10.84
C LYS A 17 1.23 -8.79 9.49
N ILE A 18 2.47 -8.29 9.49
CA ILE A 18 3.27 -8.17 8.26
C ILE A 18 3.50 -9.55 7.63
N LYS A 19 3.89 -10.55 8.43
CA LYS A 19 4.06 -11.93 7.94
C LYS A 19 2.78 -12.45 7.29
N TYR A 20 1.65 -12.32 7.99
CA TYR A 20 0.37 -12.75 7.48
C TYR A 20 0.02 -12.06 6.15
N SER A 21 0.19 -10.74 6.07
CA SER A 21 -0.07 -9.97 4.84
C SER A 21 0.85 -10.34 3.68
N LEU A 22 2.12 -10.69 3.93
CA LEU A 22 3.05 -11.12 2.87
C LEU A 22 2.69 -12.50 2.31
N ILE A 23 2.25 -13.43 3.17
CA ILE A 23 1.88 -14.79 2.75
C ILE A 23 0.53 -14.78 2.00
N ASN A 24 -0.38 -13.89 2.38
CA ASN A 24 -1.73 -13.79 1.81
C ASN A 24 -1.86 -12.58 0.87
N ALA A 25 -0.76 -12.13 0.27
CA ALA A 25 -0.78 -10.99 -0.64
C ALA A 25 -1.61 -11.32 -1.90
N PRO A 26 -2.35 -10.34 -2.46
CA PRO A 26 -3.11 -10.55 -3.68
C PRO A 26 -2.18 -10.81 -4.87
N PHE A 27 -2.70 -11.50 -5.88
CA PHE A 27 -2.04 -11.60 -7.18
C PHE A 27 -1.88 -10.19 -7.79
N LEU A 28 -0.73 -9.94 -8.43
CA LEU A 28 -0.47 -8.67 -9.11
C LEU A 28 -0.45 -8.87 -10.62
N PHE A 29 -1.12 -7.99 -11.34
CA PHE A 29 -1.07 -7.95 -12.79
C PHE A 29 0.29 -7.46 -13.29
N ILE A 30 0.78 -8.07 -14.36
CA ILE A 30 1.88 -7.52 -15.14
C ILE A 30 1.33 -6.30 -15.89
N PRO A 31 1.95 -5.11 -15.78
CA PRO A 31 1.43 -3.91 -16.42
C PRO A 31 1.45 -4.02 -17.95
N ASP A 32 0.32 -3.70 -18.59
CA ASP A 32 0.25 -3.43 -20.02
C ASP A 32 0.28 -1.90 -20.24
N TRP A 33 1.39 -1.40 -20.77
CA TRP A 33 1.60 0.03 -21.00
C TRP A 33 0.69 0.64 -22.08
N LYS A 34 -0.06 -0.18 -22.82
CA LYS A 34 -1.06 0.27 -23.80
C LYS A 34 -2.43 0.55 -23.18
N LEU A 35 -2.66 0.07 -21.95
CA LEU A 35 -3.94 0.21 -21.25
C LEU A 35 -3.85 1.28 -20.16
N PRO A 36 -4.95 1.99 -19.86
CA PRO A 36 -4.96 3.00 -18.82
C PRO A 36 -4.81 2.37 -17.43
N PHE A 37 -4.14 3.08 -16.53
CA PHE A 37 -4.07 2.72 -15.12
C PHE A 37 -5.15 3.44 -14.31
N LYS A 38 -5.58 2.82 -13.20
CA LYS A 38 -6.46 3.40 -12.19
C LYS A 38 -5.71 3.50 -10.87
N LEU A 39 -5.60 4.71 -10.31
CA LEU A 39 -4.95 4.92 -9.02
C LEU A 39 -6.02 5.11 -7.94
N TYR A 40 -6.05 4.20 -6.98
CA TYR A 40 -6.82 4.34 -5.76
C TYR A 40 -5.90 4.84 -4.65
N ILE A 41 -6.32 5.87 -3.92
CA ILE A 41 -5.56 6.46 -2.82
C ILE A 41 -6.46 6.47 -1.59
N ASP A 42 -5.90 6.10 -0.45
CA ASP A 42 -6.52 6.24 0.86
C ASP A 42 -5.52 6.87 1.82
N GLU A 43 -5.85 8.07 2.32
CA GLU A 43 -5.07 8.75 3.36
C GLU A 43 -5.62 8.45 4.76
N PHE A 44 -4.79 7.86 5.61
CA PHE A 44 -5.14 7.66 7.02
C PHE A 44 -4.07 8.23 7.93
N GLY A 45 -4.31 9.46 8.41
CA GLY A 45 -3.73 10.14 9.57
C GLY A 45 -2.19 10.24 9.68
N LYS A 46 -1.49 9.10 9.61
CA LYS A 46 -0.04 8.94 9.75
C LYS A 46 0.61 8.25 8.54
N GLY A 47 -0.18 7.75 7.59
CA GLY A 47 0.31 7.06 6.40
C GLY A 47 -0.56 7.32 5.18
N LEU A 48 0.05 7.20 4.01
CA LEU A 48 -0.60 7.21 2.71
C LEU A 48 -0.53 5.80 2.14
N GLY A 49 -1.69 5.27 1.75
CA GLY A 49 -1.81 4.02 0.99
C GLY A 49 -2.32 4.33 -0.41
N ALA A 50 -1.79 3.63 -1.40
CA ALA A 50 -2.33 3.67 -2.74
C ALA A 50 -2.23 2.29 -3.41
N ALA A 51 -3.17 2.01 -4.31
CA ALA A 51 -3.14 0.83 -5.15
C ALA A 51 -3.28 1.27 -6.61
N LEU A 52 -2.29 0.89 -7.42
CA LEU A 52 -2.34 1.07 -8.86
C LEU A 52 -2.97 -0.18 -9.47
N HIS A 53 -4.11 -0.03 -10.12
CA HIS A 53 -4.87 -1.09 -10.76
C HIS A 53 -4.85 -0.93 -12.27
N GLN A 54 -5.14 -2.02 -12.98
CA GLN A 54 -5.36 -2.00 -14.41
C GLN A 54 -6.45 -3.00 -14.78
N ALA A 55 -7.35 -2.59 -15.69
CA ALA A 55 -8.33 -3.49 -16.26
C ALA A 55 -7.71 -4.20 -17.47
N GLN A 56 -7.66 -5.54 -17.44
CA GLN A 56 -7.08 -6.38 -18.50
C GLN A 56 -8.03 -7.52 -18.84
N THR A 57 -8.03 -7.93 -20.12
CA THR A 57 -8.77 -9.13 -20.54
C THR A 57 -7.89 -10.35 -20.33
N VAL A 58 -8.33 -11.27 -19.48
CA VAL A 58 -7.67 -12.55 -19.18
C VAL A 58 -8.67 -13.66 -19.50
N ASN A 59 -8.31 -14.59 -20.38
CA ASN A 59 -9.19 -15.69 -20.81
C ASN A 59 -10.58 -15.20 -21.28
N GLU A 60 -10.60 -14.17 -22.13
CA GLU A 60 -11.83 -13.57 -22.72
C GLU A 60 -12.73 -12.78 -21.74
N GLU A 61 -12.35 -12.70 -20.46
CA GLU A 61 -13.09 -11.96 -19.44
C GLU A 61 -12.30 -10.73 -18.96
N LEU A 62 -13.00 -9.66 -18.61
CA LEU A 62 -12.39 -8.42 -18.13
C LEU A 62 -12.22 -8.46 -16.61
N TYR A 63 -10.98 -8.34 -16.15
CA TYR A 63 -10.63 -8.28 -14.73
C TYR A 63 -9.94 -6.94 -14.42
N GLU A 64 -10.20 -6.38 -13.24
CA GLU A 64 -9.46 -5.24 -12.70
C GLU A 64 -8.78 -5.64 -11.41
N ASP A 65 -7.46 -5.71 -11.46
CA ASP A 65 -6.63 -6.14 -10.34
C ASP A 65 -5.44 -5.19 -10.12
N PRO A 66 -4.83 -5.21 -8.92
CA PRO A 66 -3.68 -4.39 -8.62
C PRO A 66 -2.47 -4.81 -9.45
N VAL A 67 -1.77 -3.82 -10.01
CA VAL A 67 -0.43 -3.94 -10.58
C VAL A 67 0.63 -3.65 -9.51
N CYS A 68 0.34 -2.70 -8.61
CA CYS A 68 1.26 -2.29 -7.56
C CYS A 68 0.52 -1.78 -6.33
N LEU A 69 0.98 -2.17 -5.13
CA LEU A 69 0.56 -1.60 -3.86
C LEU A 69 1.65 -0.68 -3.33
N ILE A 70 1.29 0.55 -2.99
CA ILE A 70 2.20 1.61 -2.57
C ILE A 70 1.80 2.03 -1.16
N SER A 71 2.78 2.15 -0.26
CA SER A 71 2.55 2.74 1.05
C SER A 71 3.74 3.58 1.47
N ARG A 72 3.48 4.73 2.09
CA ARG A 72 4.51 5.59 2.67
C ARG A 72 4.05 6.23 3.96
N GLN A 73 4.98 6.46 4.87
CA GLN A 73 4.73 7.31 6.03
C GLN A 73 4.69 8.78 5.62
N ILE A 74 3.86 9.54 6.31
CA ILE A 74 3.76 10.99 6.13
C ILE A 74 4.96 11.64 6.83
N LYS A 75 5.67 12.53 6.13
CA LYS A 75 6.78 13.28 6.71
C LYS A 75 6.27 14.26 7.77
N PRO A 76 7.06 14.61 8.80
CA PRO A 76 6.65 15.58 9.81
C PRO A 76 6.22 16.94 9.24
N THR A 77 6.77 17.34 8.09
CA THR A 77 6.38 18.56 7.37
C THR A 77 5.02 18.42 6.69
N GLU A 78 4.76 17.26 6.08
CA GLU A 78 3.51 16.95 5.39
C GLU A 78 2.34 16.79 6.37
N ALA A 79 2.60 16.29 7.58
CA ALA A 79 1.60 16.14 8.63
C ALA A 79 0.97 17.46 9.12
N ARG A 80 1.55 18.61 8.71
CA ARG A 80 1.02 19.95 9.02
C ARG A 80 0.03 20.45 7.97
N TYR A 81 -0.08 19.76 6.83
CA TYR A 81 -1.01 20.14 5.78
C TYR A 81 -2.46 19.85 6.17
N GLY A 82 -3.37 20.67 5.65
CA GLY A 82 -4.81 20.45 5.85
C GLY A 82 -5.27 19.18 5.12
N THR A 83 -6.41 18.63 5.52
CA THR A 83 -6.96 17.37 4.97
C THR A 83 -7.05 17.38 3.45
N SER A 84 -7.47 18.49 2.84
CA SER A 84 -7.56 18.61 1.37
C SER A 84 -6.21 18.54 0.67
N GLN A 85 -5.15 19.05 1.32
CA GLN A 85 -3.79 19.00 0.80
C GLN A 85 -3.16 17.61 0.97
N MET A 86 -3.53 16.91 2.04
CA MET A 86 -3.05 15.54 2.30
C MET A 86 -3.49 14.53 1.22
N LYS A 87 -4.64 14.77 0.58
CA LYS A 87 -5.13 14.00 -0.57
C LYS A 87 -4.29 14.14 -1.84
N LEU A 88 -3.47 15.20 -1.92
CA LEU A 88 -2.65 15.54 -3.08
C LEU A 88 -1.18 15.12 -2.90
N LEU A 89 -0.85 14.45 -1.79
CA LEU A 89 0.50 13.98 -1.44
C LEU A 89 0.81 12.58 -1.96
#